data_AF-A0AAW7KZ15-F1
#
_entry.id   AF-A0AAW7KZ15-F1
#
_cell.length_a   1.000
_cell.length_b   1.000
_cell.length_c   1.000
_cell.angle_alpha   90.00
_cell.angle_beta   90.00
_cell.angle_gamma   90.00
#
_symmetry.space_group_name_H-M   'P 1'
#
loop_
_entity.id
_entity.type
_entity.pdbx_description
1 polymer ?
#
loop_
_entity_poly.entity_id
_entity_poly.type
_entity_poly.pdbx_seq_one_letter_code
_entity_poly.pdbx_strand_id
1 'polypeptide(L)'
;MLFSSFDNIFKIIQTRSSSIDLVVIPAQRINHEQSHLLNKLQLESLMPINAHQAPLYFACNKNLPDNVKQQLSAAFSSYESKL
;
A
#
# COMPACT_ATOMS: atom_id res chain seq x y z
N MET A 1 21.46 8.28 3.80
CA MET A 1 21.11 7.07 4.58
C MET A 1 19.60 7.04 4.88
N LEU A 2 18.76 6.78 3.89
CA LEU A 2 17.29 6.65 4.05
C LEU A 2 16.78 5.25 3.66
N PHE A 3 17.62 4.42 3.06
CA PHE A 3 17.25 3.06 2.66
C PHE A 3 17.07 2.13 3.88
N SER A 4 17.90 2.28 4.92
CA SER A 4 17.82 1.45 6.14
C SER A 4 16.52 1.61 6.93
N SER A 5 15.87 2.78 6.87
CA SER A 5 14.58 2.99 7.56
C SER A 5 13.43 2.27 6.87
N PHE A 6 13.43 2.23 5.53
CA PHE A 6 12.39 1.54 4.77
C PHE A 6 12.49 0.01 4.87
N ASP A 7 13.70 -0.54 4.86
CA ASP A 7 13.90 -1.97 5.08
C ASP A 7 13.35 -2.43 6.44
N ASN A 8 13.47 -1.58 7.45
CA ASN A 8 12.88 -1.84 8.77
C ASN A 8 11.34 -1.79 8.72
N ILE A 9 10.75 -0.85 7.98
CA ILE A 9 9.30 -0.79 7.78
C ILE A 9 8.80 -2.06 7.08
N PHE A 10 9.48 -2.52 6.02
CA PHE A 10 9.09 -3.74 5.32
C PHE A 10 9.23 -4.99 6.19
N LYS A 11 10.27 -5.08 7.03
CA LYS A 11 10.38 -6.15 8.04
C LYS A 11 9.20 -6.11 9.01
N ILE A 12 8.80 -4.94 9.49
CA ILE A 12 7.64 -4.79 10.39
C ILE A 12 6.36 -5.27 9.69
N ILE A 13 6.12 -4.83 8.46
CA ILE A 13 4.95 -5.24 7.67
C ILE A 13 4.94 -6.77 7.50
N GLN A 14 6.09 -7.35 7.17
CA GLN A 14 6.22 -8.79 7.00
C GLN A 14 5.95 -9.56 8.30
N THR A 15 6.55 -9.14 9.42
CA THR A 15 6.39 -9.76 10.73
C THR A 15 4.97 -9.62 11.28
N ARG A 16 4.27 -8.55 10.91
CA ARG A 16 2.92 -8.22 11.40
C ARG A 16 1.85 -8.34 10.32
N SER A 17 2.10 -9.16 9.31
CA SER A 17 1.21 -9.35 8.16
C SER A 17 -0.16 -9.91 8.52
N SER A 18 -0.37 -10.46 9.71
CA SER A 18 -1.70 -10.86 10.20
C SER A 18 -2.51 -9.74 10.86
N SER A 19 -1.88 -8.58 11.11
CA SER A 19 -2.46 -7.47 11.90
C SER A 19 -2.41 -6.12 11.18
N ILE A 20 -1.78 -6.07 10.00
CA ILE A 20 -1.70 -4.87 9.17
C ILE A 20 -2.57 -5.12 7.95
N ASP A 21 -3.65 -4.36 7.89
CA ASP A 21 -4.64 -4.44 6.81
C ASP A 21 -4.36 -3.44 5.67
N LEU A 22 -3.75 -2.30 5.99
CA LEU A 22 -3.50 -1.21 5.06
C LEU A 22 -2.14 -0.55 5.29
N VAL A 23 -1.46 -0.19 4.21
CA VAL A 23 -0.18 0.54 4.23
C VAL A 23 -0.18 1.60 3.13
N VAL A 24 0.42 2.76 3.42
CA VAL A 24 0.71 3.79 2.41
C VAL A 24 2.20 3.76 2.10
N ILE A 25 2.55 3.56 0.83
CA ILE A 25 3.94 3.39 0.38
C ILE A 25 4.21 4.34 -0.81
N PRO A 26 5.41 4.94 -0.91
CA PRO A 26 5.77 5.73 -2.10
C PRO A 26 5.72 4.91 -3.40
N ALA A 27 5.13 5.48 -4.45
CA ALA A 27 4.98 4.84 -5.76
C ALA A 27 6.31 4.37 -6.36
N GLN A 28 7.38 5.14 -6.13
CA GLN A 28 8.72 4.80 -6.60
C GLN A 28 9.21 3.44 -6.06
N ARG A 29 8.81 3.05 -4.86
CA ARG A 29 9.18 1.76 -4.25
C ARG A 29 8.36 0.61 -4.80
N ILE A 30 7.09 0.86 -5.11
CA ILE A 30 6.27 -0.10 -5.82
C ILE A 30 6.85 -0.29 -7.23
N ASN A 31 7.01 0.77 -8.03
CA ASN A 31 7.45 0.66 -9.42
C ASN A 31 8.83 0.02 -9.62
N HIS A 32 9.76 0.19 -8.68
CA HIS A 32 11.09 -0.44 -8.77
C HIS A 32 11.14 -1.91 -8.32
N GLU A 33 10.22 -2.36 -7.46
CA GLU A 33 10.27 -3.68 -6.81
C GLU A 33 9.00 -4.54 -7.06
N GLN A 34 8.21 -4.12 -8.06
CA GLN A 34 6.73 -4.17 -8.13
C GLN A 34 6.06 -5.51 -7.84
N SER A 35 6.57 -6.62 -8.37
CA SER A 35 5.93 -7.92 -8.12
C SER A 35 6.49 -8.62 -6.87
N HIS A 36 7.80 -8.57 -6.68
CA HIS A 36 8.46 -9.39 -5.66
C HIS A 36 8.24 -8.82 -4.25
N LEU A 37 8.32 -7.49 -4.08
CA LEU A 37 8.15 -6.87 -2.76
C LEU A 37 6.70 -6.99 -2.27
N LEU A 38 5.71 -6.64 -3.09
CA LEU A 38 4.30 -6.73 -2.70
C LEU A 38 3.89 -8.18 -2.40
N ASN A 39 4.36 -9.14 -3.21
CA ASN A 39 4.14 -10.56 -2.92
C ASN A 39 4.80 -11.00 -1.60
N LYS A 40 6.05 -10.60 -1.35
CA LYS A 40 6.76 -10.91 -0.10
C LYS A 40 6.04 -10.34 1.13
N LEU A 41 5.45 -9.16 0.99
CA LEU A 41 4.72 -8.47 2.06
C LEU A 41 3.25 -8.92 2.16
N GLN A 42 2.78 -9.83 1.31
CA GLN A 42 1.37 -10.21 1.22
C GLN A 42 0.44 -9.01 1.01
N LEU A 43 0.91 -8.03 0.24
CA LEU A 43 0.18 -6.83 -0.10
C LEU A 43 -0.29 -6.88 -1.55
N GLU A 44 -1.41 -6.24 -1.82
CA GLU A 44 -1.91 -5.91 -3.15
C GLU A 44 -2.10 -4.40 -3.27
N SER A 45 -1.86 -3.86 -4.46
CA SER A 45 -2.07 -2.44 -4.71
C SER A 45 -3.56 -2.15 -4.82
N LEU A 46 -4.05 -1.19 -4.05
CA LEU A 46 -5.43 -0.74 -4.08
C LEU A 46 -5.60 0.46 -5.01
N MET A 47 -4.85 1.55 -4.76
CA MET A 47 -5.02 2.81 -5.50
C MET A 47 -3.80 3.72 -5.38
N PRO A 48 -3.41 4.47 -6.43
CA PRO A 48 -2.50 5.60 -6.31
C PRO A 48 -3.13 6.74 -5.50
N ILE A 49 -2.30 7.56 -4.86
CA ILE A 49 -2.70 8.79 -4.17
C ILE A 49 -1.94 9.95 -4.82
N ASN A 50 -2.68 10.92 -5.37
CA ASN A 50 -2.13 12.14 -5.92
C ASN A 50 -1.75 13.14 -4.80
N ALA A 51 -0.68 12.84 -4.08
CA ALA A 51 -0.13 13.78 -3.10
C ALA A 51 0.76 14.83 -3.79
N HIS A 52 0.70 16.09 -3.31
CA HIS A 52 1.41 17.24 -3.92
C HIS A 52 2.93 17.11 -4.02
N GLN A 53 3.56 16.21 -3.25
CA GLN A 53 5.02 16.12 -3.16
C GLN A 53 5.59 14.89 -3.87
N ALA A 54 5.03 13.71 -3.57
CA ALA A 54 5.47 12.45 -4.15
C ALA A 54 4.26 11.53 -4.32
N PRO A 55 4.13 10.83 -5.47
CA PRO A 55 3.05 9.88 -5.67
C PRO A 55 3.15 8.76 -4.62
N LEU A 56 2.05 8.52 -3.92
CA LEU A 56 1.92 7.45 -2.94
C LEU A 56 0.96 6.39 -3.49
N TYR A 57 0.94 5.23 -2.85
CA TYR A 57 0.01 4.15 -3.14
C TYR A 57 -0.54 3.58 -1.84
N PHE A 58 -1.84 3.33 -1.83
CA PHE A 58 -2.46 2.43 -0.88
C PHE A 58 -2.22 0.99 -1.32
N ALA A 59 -1.69 0.20 -0.41
CA ALA A 59 -1.63 -1.25 -0.53
C ALA A 59 -2.37 -1.87 0.64
N CYS A 60 -3.15 -2.91 0.37
CA CYS A 60 -3.86 -3.65 1.41
C CYS A 60 -3.34 -5.07 1.50
N ASN A 61 -3.62 -5.70 2.64
CA ASN A 61 -3.35 -7.12 2.81
C ASN A 61 -4.14 -7.96 1.81
N LYS A 62 -3.50 -8.95 1.19
CA LYS A 62 -4.18 -9.88 0.27
C LYS A 62 -5.30 -10.66 0.95
N ASN A 63 -5.15 -10.94 2.24
CA ASN A 63 -6.14 -11.66 3.05
C ASN A 63 -7.33 -10.78 3.47
N LEU A 64 -7.30 -9.48 3.16
CA LEU A 64 -8.42 -8.60 3.45
C LEU A 64 -9.67 -9.10 2.68
N PRO A 65 -10.86 -9.16 3.31
CA PRO A 65 -12.07 -9.58 2.62
C PRO A 65 -12.40 -8.69 1.41
N ASP A 66 -12.85 -9.31 0.31
CA ASP A 66 -13.11 -8.59 -0.95
C ASP A 66 -14.19 -7.51 -0.82
N ASN A 67 -15.19 -7.72 0.04
CA ASN A 67 -16.20 -6.70 0.33
C ASN A 67 -15.57 -5.44 0.97
N VAL A 68 -14.57 -5.60 1.85
CA VAL A 68 -13.86 -4.49 2.47
C VAL A 68 -12.98 -3.79 1.44
N LYS A 69 -12.27 -4.56 0.59
CA LYS A 69 -11.49 -3.99 -0.52
C LYS A 69 -12.35 -3.13 -1.44
N GLN A 70 -13.53 -3.62 -1.82
CA GLN A 70 -14.49 -2.88 -2.65
C GLN A 70 -14.99 -1.60 -1.95
N GLN A 71 -15.32 -1.67 -0.66
CA GLN A 71 -15.75 -0.51 0.11
C GLN A 71 -14.65 0.56 0.19
N LEU A 72 -13.40 0.15 0.42
CA LEU A 72 -12.25 1.05 0.44
C LEU A 72 -12.06 1.71 -0.94
N SER A 73 -12.00 0.93 -2.00
CA SER A 73 -11.86 1.46 -3.37
C SER A 73 -12.98 2.44 -3.72
N ALA A 74 -14.23 2.14 -3.34
CA ALA A 74 -15.37 3.03 -3.56
C ALA A 74 -15.27 4.33 -2.74
N ALA A 75 -14.90 4.23 -1.46
CA ALA A 75 -14.74 5.39 -0.59
C ALA A 75 -13.64 6.34 -1.11
N PHE A 76 -12.50 5.78 -1.53
CA PHE A 76 -11.40 6.55 -2.09
C PHE A 76 -11.75 7.17 -3.45
N SER A 77 -12.41 6.42 -4.35
CA SER A 77 -12.86 6.95 -5.64
C SER A 77 -13.86 8.10 -5.47
N SER A 78 -14.76 8.00 -4.47
CA SER A 78 -15.69 9.07 -4.14
C SER A 78 -15.01 10.31 -3.54
N TYR A 79 -13.82 10.16 -2.95
CA TYR A 79 -13.07 11.29 -2.42
C TYR A 79 -12.32 12.02 -3.53
N GLU A 80 -11.65 11.30 -4.44
CA GLU A 80 -10.98 11.93 -5.59
C GLU A 80 -11.94 12.69 -6.50
N SER A 81 -13.18 12.23 -6.68
CA SER A 81 -14.17 12.95 -7.49
C SER A 81 -14.67 14.26 -6.87
N LYS A 82 -14.34 14.52 -5.60
CA LYS A 82 -14.71 15.74 -4.86
C LYS A 82 -13.55 16.75 -4.75
N LEU A 83 -12.34 16.36 -5.16
CA LEU A 83 -11.17 17.24 -5.26
C LEU A 83 -11.12 17.92 -6.63
#